data_AF-A0A937TJ98-F1
#
_entry.id   AF-A0A937TJ98-F1
#
_cell.length_a   1.000
_cell.length_b   1.000
_cell.length_c   1.000
_cell.angle_alpha   90.00
_cell.angle_beta   90.00
_cell.angle_gamma   90.00
#
_symmetry.space_group_name_H-M   'P 1'
#
loop_
_entity.id
_entity.type
_entity.pdbx_description
1 polymer ?
#
loop_
_entity_poly.entity_id
_entity_poly.type
_entity_poly.pdbx_seq_one_letter_code
_entity_poly.pdbx_strand_id
1 'polypeptide(L)'
;RPEFPERFGSIQDAREICRKFFEWYNCEHYHSGLNYLTPYSVHYGESMKSVQQRQQTLSEAYRRFPERFRNGKPKVSGQPIEVWINPDKSGRKRKIK
;
A
#
# COMPACT_ATOMS: atom_id res chain seq x y z
N ARG A 1 -13.24 -6.39 2.11
CA ARG A 1 -12.68 -6.51 0.74
C ARG A 1 -13.78 -7.05 -0.18
N PRO A 2 -14.18 -6.32 -1.23
CA PRO A 2 -15.11 -6.84 -2.22
C PRO A 2 -14.49 -8.01 -2.98
N GLU A 3 -15.30 -9.04 -3.23
CA GLU A 3 -14.91 -10.17 -4.07
C GLU A 3 -14.81 -9.71 -5.53
N PHE A 4 -13.76 -10.15 -6.21
CA PHE A 4 -13.53 -9.82 -7.62
C PHE A 4 -13.76 -11.08 -8.45
N PRO A 5 -14.67 -11.07 -9.43
CA PRO A 5 -15.08 -12.29 -10.11
C PRO A 5 -14.02 -12.74 -11.11
N GLU A 6 -14.03 -14.03 -11.46
CA GLU A 6 -13.20 -14.57 -12.54
C GLU A 6 -13.61 -14.01 -13.91
N ARG A 7 -14.91 -13.74 -14.10
CA ARG A 7 -15.50 -13.16 -15.31
C ARG A 7 -16.66 -12.25 -14.96
N PHE A 8 -16.85 -11.19 -15.73
CA PHE A 8 -18.04 -10.35 -15.63
C PHE A 8 -19.15 -10.87 -16.53
N GLY A 9 -20.39 -10.84 -16.05
CA GLY A 9 -21.56 -11.23 -16.83
C GLY A 9 -21.97 -10.19 -17.87
N SER A 10 -21.60 -8.93 -17.66
CA SER A 10 -21.87 -7.80 -18.55
C SER A 10 -21.01 -6.58 -18.21
N ILE A 11 -21.07 -5.52 -19.03
CA ILE A 11 -20.42 -4.24 -18.71
C ILE A 11 -21.08 -3.52 -17.52
N GLN A 12 -22.38 -3.71 -17.31
CA GLN A 12 -23.11 -3.14 -16.17
C GLN A 12 -22.64 -3.79 -14.86
N ASP A 13 -22.56 -5.11 -14.85
CA ASP A 13 -22.01 -5.91 -13.75
C ASP A 13 -20.57 -5.48 -13.42
N ALA A 14 -19.71 -5.41 -14.44
CA ALA A 14 -18.33 -4.96 -14.27
C ALA A 14 -18.24 -3.56 -13.61
N ARG A 15 -19.08 -2.61 -14.03
CA ARG A 15 -19.10 -1.26 -13.46
C ARG A 15 -19.56 -1.24 -12.01
N GLU A 16 -20.52 -2.06 -11.64
CA GLU A 16 -21.02 -2.11 -10.26
C GLU A 16 -19.95 -2.67 -9.32
N ILE A 17 -19.30 -3.77 -9.73
CA ILE A 17 -18.22 -4.38 -8.96
C ILE A 17 -17.02 -3.44 -8.87
N CYS A 18 -16.58 -2.87 -10.01
CA CYS A 18 -15.42 -1.97 -10.03
C CYS A 18 -15.61 -0.71 -9.17
N ARG A 19 -16.82 -0.14 -9.11
CA ARG A 19 -17.10 1.02 -8.22
C ARG A 19 -16.80 0.69 -6.76
N LYS A 20 -17.36 -0.41 -6.26
CA LYS A 20 -17.12 -0.88 -4.88
C LYS A 20 -15.65 -1.29 -4.68
N PHE A 21 -15.05 -1.93 -5.68
CA PHE A 21 -13.66 -2.36 -5.63
C PHE A 21 -12.69 -1.20 -5.51
N PHE A 22 -12.80 -0.16 -6.35
CA PHE A 22 -11.84 0.95 -6.33
C PHE A 22 -11.96 1.82 -5.10
N GLU A 23 -13.17 1.99 -4.55
CA GLU A 23 -13.36 2.65 -3.27
C GLU A 23 -12.60 1.91 -2.15
N TRP A 24 -12.84 0.61 -2.01
CA TRP A 24 -12.11 -0.22 -1.05
C TRP A 24 -10.59 -0.23 -1.33
N TYR A 25 -10.18 -0.38 -2.59
CA TYR A 25 -8.77 -0.46 -2.99
C TYR A 25 -8.02 0.83 -2.63
N ASN A 26 -8.64 1.99 -2.85
CA ASN A 26 -7.98 3.26 -2.57
C ASN A 26 -7.96 3.59 -1.07
N CYS A 27 -9.06 3.34 -0.36
CA CYS A 27 -9.27 3.88 0.98
C CYS A 27 -8.98 2.89 2.11
N GLU A 28 -9.17 1.59 1.88
CA GLU A 28 -9.10 0.57 2.94
C GLU A 28 -8.00 -0.47 2.72
N HIS A 29 -7.63 -0.73 1.46
CA HIS A 29 -6.63 -1.73 1.14
C HIS A 29 -5.21 -1.23 1.43
N TYR A 30 -4.57 -1.81 2.44
CA TYR A 30 -3.15 -1.61 2.71
C TYR A 30 -2.30 -2.38 1.69
N HIS A 31 -1.73 -1.65 0.74
CA HIS A 31 -1.03 -2.22 -0.39
C HIS A 31 0.43 -2.56 -0.03
N SER A 32 0.84 -3.82 -0.23
CA SER A 32 2.19 -4.30 0.14
C SER A 32 3.30 -3.55 -0.61
N GLY A 33 3.10 -3.25 -1.90
CA GLY A 33 4.01 -2.42 -2.71
C GLY A 33 4.10 -0.94 -2.27
N LEU A 34 3.22 -0.50 -1.37
CA LEU A 34 3.25 0.83 -0.76
C LEU A 34 3.65 0.77 0.72
N ASN A 35 4.41 -0.25 1.13
CA ASN A 35 4.80 -0.48 2.53
C ASN A 35 3.59 -0.61 3.49
N TYR A 36 2.49 -1.20 3.00
CA TYR A 36 1.20 -1.28 3.71
C TYR A 36 0.65 0.10 4.08
N LEU A 37 0.64 1.00 3.10
CA LEU A 37 -0.13 2.24 3.11
C LEU A 37 -1.29 2.10 2.12
N THR A 38 -2.35 2.88 2.31
CA THR A 38 -3.46 2.92 1.35
C THR A 38 -3.08 3.83 0.18
N PRO A 39 -3.50 3.53 -1.05
CA PRO A 39 -3.27 4.42 -2.20
C PRO A 39 -3.76 5.85 -1.94
N TYR A 40 -4.91 6.01 -1.27
CA TYR A 40 -5.44 7.31 -0.86
C TYR A 40 -4.44 8.08 0.02
N SER A 41 -3.92 7.45 1.08
CA SER A 41 -3.00 8.11 2.02
C SER A 41 -1.69 8.55 1.35
N VAL A 42 -1.24 7.82 0.33
CA VAL A 42 -0.05 8.19 -0.44
C VAL A 42 -0.38 9.34 -1.38
N HIS A 43 -1.50 9.26 -2.10
CA HIS A 43 -1.91 10.27 -3.08
C HIS A 43 -2.13 11.65 -2.44
N TYR A 44 -2.80 11.70 -1.28
CA TYR A 44 -3.08 12.94 -0.56
C TYR A 44 -2.00 13.33 0.46
N GLY A 45 -0.88 12.61 0.52
CA GLY A 45 0.24 12.94 1.40
C GLY A 45 -0.01 12.68 2.90
N GLU A 46 -1.05 11.93 3.25
CA GLU A 46 -1.43 11.60 4.64
C GLU A 46 -0.63 10.43 5.23
N SER A 47 0.16 9.73 4.39
CA SER A 47 0.90 8.52 4.75
C SER A 47 1.88 8.72 5.92
N MET A 48 2.46 9.92 6.06
CA MET A 48 3.46 10.23 7.09
C MET A 48 2.93 10.03 8.51
N LYS A 49 1.65 10.37 8.75
CA LYS A 49 1.01 10.17 10.06
C LYS A 49 0.95 8.69 10.41
N SER A 50 0.56 7.85 9.45
CA SER A 50 0.49 6.39 9.62
C SER A 50 1.87 5.77 9.86
N VAL A 51 2.90 6.24 9.14
CA VAL A 51 4.29 5.79 9.32
C VAL A 51 4.81 6.16 10.71
N GLN A 52 4.58 7.39 11.15
CA GLN A 52 4.99 7.86 12.47
C GLN A 52 4.32 7.05 13.58
N GLN A 53 3.00 6.82 13.49
CA GLN A 53 2.27 6.04 14.46
C GLN A 53 2.78 4.60 14.55
N ARG A 54 3.05 3.96 13.39
CA ARG A 54 3.64 2.61 13.35
C ARG A 54 5.03 2.57 13.98
N GLN A 55 5.87 3.58 13.72
CA GLN A 55 7.20 3.65 14.31
C GLN A 55 7.14 3.80 15.84
N GLN A 56 6.21 4.60 16.35
CA GLN A 56 6.00 4.76 17.79
C GLN A 56 5.58 3.43 18.43
N THR A 57 4.58 2.76 17.88
CA THR A 57 4.10 1.45 18.38
C THR A 57 5.21 0.41 18.41
N LEU A 58 5.99 0.30 17.34
CA LEU A 58 7.09 -0.66 17.28
C LEU A 58 8.27 -0.28 18.19
N SER A 59 8.55 1.01 18.37
CA SER A 59 9.57 1.47 19.31
C SER A 59 9.19 1.14 20.75
N GLU A 60 7.92 1.30 21.11
CA GLU A 60 7.40 0.95 22.42
C GLU A 60 7.43 -0.57 22.66
N ALA A 61 7.02 -1.36 21.66
CA ALA A 61 7.11 -2.81 21.73
C ALA A 61 8.56 -3.29 21.92
N TYR A 62 9.51 -2.70 21.19
CA TYR A 62 10.94 -2.98 21.35
C TYR A 62 11.46 -2.60 22.73
N ARG A 63 11.02 -1.47 23.29
CA ARG A 63 11.42 -1.02 24.63
C ARG A 63 10.97 -2.00 25.72
N ARG A 64 9.79 -2.62 25.55
CA ARG A 64 9.25 -3.59 26.52
C ARG A 64 9.87 -4.98 26.42
N PHE A 65 10.15 -5.44 25.19
CA PHE A 65 10.55 -6.82 24.92
C PHE A 65 11.66 -6.88 23.85
N PRO A 66 12.86 -6.32 24.11
CA PRO A 66 13.92 -6.24 23.11
C PRO A 66 14.38 -7.62 22.60
N GLU A 67 14.30 -8.66 23.44
CA GLU A 67 14.64 -10.05 23.11
C GLU A 67 13.77 -10.66 22.00
N ARG A 68 12.56 -10.13 21.77
CA ARG A 68 11.68 -10.55 20.67
C ARG A 68 12.12 -10.01 19.31
N PHE A 69 13.09 -9.09 19.27
CA PHE A 69 13.54 -8.42 18.05
C PHE A 69 14.99 -8.79 17.73
N ARG A 70 15.17 -9.92 17.05
CA ARG A 70 16.49 -10.46 16.66
C ARG A 70 17.38 -9.45 15.91
N ASN A 71 16.78 -8.54 15.14
CA ASN A 71 17.48 -7.56 14.32
C ASN A 71 17.58 -6.17 14.99
N GLY A 72 17.36 -6.09 16.31
CA GLY A 72 17.37 -4.83 17.06
C GLY A 72 16.12 -3.99 16.83
N LYS A 73 16.23 -2.68 17.08
CA LYS A 73 15.09 -1.75 17.03
C LYS A 73 14.50 -1.71 15.61
N PRO A 74 13.21 -2.03 15.42
CA PRO A 74 12.56 -2.00 14.11
C PRO A 74 12.46 -0.58 13.55
N LYS A 75 12.65 -0.45 12.23
CA LYS A 75 12.47 0.80 11.47
C LYS A 75 11.35 0.63 10.46
N VAL A 76 10.36 1.51 10.49
CA VAL A 76 9.24 1.53 9.54
C VAL A 76 9.65 2.29 8.28
N SER A 77 9.47 1.67 7.12
CA SER A 77 9.64 2.32 5.82
C SER A 77 8.47 3.25 5.52
N GLY A 78 8.77 4.45 4.99
CA GLY A 78 7.77 5.40 4.52
C GLY A 78 7.16 5.02 3.17
N GLN A 79 6.40 5.94 2.55
CA GLN A 79 5.91 5.71 1.18
C GLN A 79 7.08 5.59 0.17
N PRO A 80 6.96 4.74 -0.87
CA PRO A 80 7.97 4.69 -1.94
C PRO A 80 8.05 6.02 -2.68
N ILE A 81 9.24 6.37 -3.16
CA ILE A 81 9.49 7.60 -3.93
C ILE A 81 9.00 7.44 -5.37
N GLU A 82 9.14 6.24 -5.94
CA GLU A 82 8.67 5.90 -7.29
C GLU A 82 8.08 4.47 -7.29
N VAL A 83 7.09 4.25 -8.16
CA VAL A 83 6.47 2.94 -8.41
C VAL A 83 6.25 2.74 -9.91
N TRP A 84 6.23 1.49 -10.37
CA TRP A 84 6.10 1.13 -11.78
C TRP A 84 5.07 0.02 -11.95
N ILE A 85 4.16 0.17 -12.92
CA ILE A 85 3.20 -0.90 -13.28
C ILE A 85 3.82 -1.88 -14.29
N ASN A 86 4.66 -1.39 -15.21
CA ASN A 86 5.38 -2.19 -16.20
C ASN A 86 6.76 -1.54 -16.49
N PRO A 87 7.76 -1.71 -15.60
CA PRO A 87 9.10 -1.21 -15.88
C PRO A 87 9.74 -2.01 -17.03
N ASP A 88 10.58 -1.36 -17.83
CA ASP A 88 11.42 -2.09 -18.77
C ASP A 88 12.53 -2.87 -18.04
N LYS A 89 13.27 -3.72 -18.76
CA LYS A 89 14.37 -4.52 -18.19
C LYS A 89 15.48 -3.69 -17.54
N SER A 90 15.51 -2.38 -17.79
CA SER A 90 16.49 -1.45 -17.23
C SER A 90 15.95 -0.63 -16.05
N GLY A 91 14.66 -0.78 -15.71
CA GLY A 91 13.99 0.02 -14.69
C GLY A 91 13.84 1.50 -15.05
N ARG A 92 13.97 1.88 -16.34
CA ARG A 92 13.91 3.28 -16.78
C ARG A 92 12.61 3.61 -17.52
N LYS A 93 12.27 4.90 -17.51
CA LYS A 93 11.08 5.48 -18.16
C LYS A 93 11.08 5.17 -19.66
N ARG A 94 10.06 4.45 -20.15
CA ARG A 94 9.70 4.56 -21.58
C ARG A 94 8.98 5.89 -21.78
N LYS A 95 9.57 6.84 -22.51
CA LYS A 95 8.84 7.99 -23.03
C LYS A 95 7.82 7.47 -24.05
N ILE A 96 6.53 7.55 -23.71
CA ILE A 96 5.45 7.40 -24.70
C ILE A 96 5.34 8.76 -25.39
N LYS A 97 5.52 8.81 -26.72
CA LYS A 97 5.23 9.97 -27.56
C LYS A 97 3.73 10.07 -27.80
#